data_AF-A0A8C0EFK5-F1
#
_entry.id   AF-A0A8C0EFK5-F1
#
_cell.length_a   1.000
_cell.length_b   1.000
_cell.length_c   1.000
_cell.angle_alpha   90.00
_cell.angle_beta   90.00
_cell.angle_gamma   90.00
#
_symmetry.space_group_name_H-M   'P 1'
#
loop_
_entity.id
_entity.type
_entity.pdbx_description
1 polymer ?
#
loop_
_entity_poly.entity_id
_entity_poly.type
_entity_poly.pdbx_seq_one_letter_code
_entity_poly.pdbx_strand_id
1 'polypeptide(L)'
;MESDIKVNEHFKSQFKAYQEQQQRRLQNLMERKKEKQNSQKGDNGNSKETFRIPNDLNLFETRQPVNEDDGKRLLEDQLREVRDENCRLYKLVTEKDFEIKQLQKKIQEDRLALSGTSGLAGDVAAMKIVELAKKNREITAETESEKTKVKQLNNKVKELERELQIAVEKIHSLDGSDAGIKKSTLKMIEGNLAESPKVKALQEKLTTANFKVVEYRNQLQSAKQELKMTQKLLANEVGEDVNIQSLVTNSGSWRGRAQQILVLQSKVRELENQLCQNKTRTSLSEADEELLALTDPRKLSAQEKNLLKIRSLEKEKKETLEKLTGQYDALQKSHEEVKKKLDASKARNKILCNEVKILKEQIITLLEKGKHDDELIDALLIQQKQMQEILKHLSQKDEKNKESQEMLGQHLNSEIPKKNCLIEQLRQMVVEREAKVKELEEEIEQLTLQVDSQKKLARGAPFVIILDLFLPLSTVSEMGHTLVESAATELAGTGSPDLKVLQTQLTEHKALCQAAEVERDRLLELVTVLQKRVEEGSDKVWKAEKRLQEEQQRCVVLEQQLEKLQMDPGRNTSAQKPPLRSKTGEVEHALTTVHLLFHLCWCLVPP
;
A
#
# COMPACT_ATOMS: atom_id res chain seq x y z
N MET A 1 -24.85 -0.24 -14.15
CA MET A 1 -26.33 -0.14 -14.21
C MET A 1 -26.98 -0.91 -13.08
N GLU A 2 -26.99 -2.26 -13.05
CA GLU A 2 -27.60 -3.01 -11.91
C GLU A 2 -26.97 -2.69 -10.55
N SER A 3 -25.66 -2.43 -10.51
CA SER A 3 -24.94 -1.95 -9.32
C SER A 3 -25.56 -0.68 -8.74
N ASP A 4 -25.84 0.29 -9.60
CA ASP A 4 -26.28 1.63 -9.22
C ASP A 4 -27.75 1.61 -8.77
N ILE A 5 -28.56 0.72 -9.35
CA ILE A 5 -29.94 0.46 -8.93
C ILE A 5 -29.96 -0.12 -7.50
N LYS A 6 -29.13 -1.12 -7.21
CA LYS A 6 -29.04 -1.72 -5.86
C LYS A 6 -28.56 -0.71 -4.80
N VAL A 7 -27.59 0.15 -5.15
CA VAL A 7 -27.12 1.23 -4.27
C VAL A 7 -28.22 2.27 -4.02
N ASN A 8 -28.99 2.64 -5.05
CA ASN A 8 -30.11 3.59 -4.91
C ASN A 8 -31.26 3.02 -4.05
N GLU A 9 -31.64 1.74 -4.25
CA GLU A 9 -32.62 1.06 -3.39
C GLU A 9 -32.18 0.96 -1.92
N HIS A 10 -30.88 0.73 -1.68
CA HIS A 10 -30.32 0.75 -0.33
C HIS A 10 -30.41 2.15 0.31
N PHE A 11 -30.09 3.22 -0.42
CA PHE A 11 -30.24 4.59 0.10
C PHE A 11 -31.71 4.98 0.36
N LYS A 12 -32.65 4.60 -0.51
CA LYS A 12 -34.09 4.79 -0.25
C LYS A 12 -34.53 4.05 1.01
N SER A 13 -34.06 2.80 1.20
CA SER A 13 -34.37 1.99 2.37
C SER A 13 -33.82 2.62 3.66
N GLN A 14 -32.59 3.11 3.65
CA GLN A 14 -32.02 3.87 4.78
C GLN A 14 -32.79 5.16 5.07
N PHE A 15 -33.18 5.92 4.04
CA PHE A 15 -33.94 7.15 4.21
C PHE A 15 -35.33 6.88 4.81
N LYS A 16 -36.01 5.82 4.36
CA LYS A 16 -37.29 5.38 4.93
C LYS A 16 -37.16 4.96 6.40
N ALA A 17 -36.14 4.16 6.73
CA ALA A 17 -35.87 3.75 8.11
C ALA A 17 -35.58 4.95 9.03
N TYR A 18 -34.85 5.97 8.53
CA TYR A 18 -34.62 7.21 9.26
C TYR A 18 -35.92 8.01 9.47
N GLN A 19 -36.78 8.09 8.46
CA GLN A 19 -38.07 8.78 8.54
C GLN A 19 -39.01 8.11 9.55
N GLU A 20 -39.07 6.77 9.55
CA GLU A 20 -39.78 5.98 10.57
C GLU A 20 -39.19 6.20 11.99
N GLN A 21 -37.86 6.30 12.11
CA GLN A 21 -37.21 6.59 13.40
C GLN A 21 -37.60 7.97 13.95
N GLN A 22 -37.71 9.00 13.09
CA GLN A 22 -38.17 10.33 13.52
C GLN A 22 -39.67 10.31 13.91
N GLN A 23 -40.51 9.58 13.17
CA GLN A 23 -41.93 9.41 13.53
C GLN A 23 -42.08 8.71 14.90
N ARG A 24 -41.33 7.63 15.16
CA ARG A 24 -41.32 6.97 16.49
C ARG A 24 -40.85 7.89 17.61
N ARG A 25 -39.83 8.73 17.38
CA ARG A 25 -39.39 9.74 18.36
C ARG A 25 -40.49 10.75 18.68
N LEU A 26 -41.23 11.20 17.66
CA LEU A 26 -42.37 12.11 17.85
C LEU A 26 -43.53 11.44 18.59
N GLN A 27 -43.85 10.18 18.26
CA GLN A 27 -44.88 9.40 18.96
C GLN A 27 -44.54 9.20 20.44
N ASN A 28 -43.31 8.78 20.76
CA ASN A 28 -42.87 8.61 22.15
C ASN A 28 -42.89 9.94 22.95
N LEU A 29 -42.67 11.09 22.29
CA LEU A 29 -42.84 12.41 22.91
C LEU A 29 -44.31 12.76 23.16
N MET A 30 -45.22 12.34 22.29
CA MET A 30 -46.66 12.52 22.46
C MET A 30 -47.22 11.60 23.56
N GLU A 31 -46.77 10.34 23.63
CA GLU A 31 -47.11 9.40 24.71
C GLU A 31 -46.61 9.92 26.05
N ARG A 32 -45.34 10.34 26.17
CA ARG A 32 -44.81 10.97 27.40
C ARG A 32 -45.52 12.27 27.79
N LYS A 33 -46.08 13.02 26.85
CA LYS A 33 -46.93 14.19 27.15
C LYS A 33 -48.31 13.75 27.66
N LYS A 34 -48.90 12.69 27.08
CA LYS A 34 -50.18 12.12 27.48
C LYS A 34 -50.11 11.46 28.86
N GLU A 35 -49.03 10.72 29.15
CA GLU A 35 -48.72 10.17 30.47
C GLU A 35 -48.70 11.28 31.52
N LYS A 36 -47.92 12.35 31.28
CA LYS A 36 -47.85 13.50 32.20
C LYS A 36 -49.20 14.19 32.42
N GLN A 37 -50.02 14.33 31.36
CA GLN A 37 -51.37 14.87 31.48
C GLN A 37 -52.33 13.94 32.24
N ASN A 38 -52.17 12.62 32.13
CA ASN A 38 -52.94 11.66 32.92
C ASN A 38 -52.50 11.65 34.39
N SER A 39 -51.20 11.67 34.68
CA SER A 39 -50.68 11.80 36.06
C SER A 39 -51.18 13.07 36.76
N GLN A 40 -51.34 14.16 36.01
CA GLN A 40 -51.81 15.44 36.54
C GLN A 40 -53.35 15.57 36.60
N LYS A 41 -54.09 14.51 36.25
CA LYS A 41 -55.56 14.42 36.37
C LYS A 41 -56.03 13.46 37.48
N GLY A 42 -55.11 12.77 38.16
CA GLY A 42 -55.41 11.75 39.16
C GLY A 42 -55.41 12.22 40.61
N ASP A 43 -55.05 13.47 40.91
CA ASP A 43 -54.92 13.98 42.28
C ASP A 43 -56.00 15.02 42.59
N ASN A 44 -57.18 14.53 43.00
CA ASN A 44 -58.20 15.34 43.66
C ASN A 44 -59.18 14.44 44.43
N GLY A 45 -58.84 14.03 45.67
CA GLY A 45 -59.74 13.17 46.46
C GLY A 45 -59.10 12.46 47.65
N ASN A 46 -59.00 13.16 48.76
CA ASN A 46 -58.73 12.65 50.11
C ASN A 46 -59.42 11.30 50.44
N SER A 47 -58.64 10.24 50.69
CA SER A 47 -59.05 9.13 51.58
C SER A 47 -57.85 8.37 52.13
N LYS A 48 -57.90 8.03 53.43
CA LYS A 48 -57.04 7.02 54.05
C LYS A 48 -57.29 5.67 53.37
N GLU A 49 -56.26 5.00 52.86
CA GLU A 49 -56.35 3.55 52.71
C GLU A 49 -55.00 2.82 52.87
N THR A 50 -55.08 1.69 53.55
CA THR A 50 -53.95 0.81 53.91
C THR A 50 -53.62 -0.13 52.77
N PHE A 51 -52.38 -0.15 52.29
CA PHE A 51 -51.85 -1.24 51.44
C PHE A 51 -50.55 -1.76 52.07
N ARG A 52 -50.61 -2.90 52.78
CA ARG A 52 -50.47 -4.28 52.25
C ARG A 52 -49.07 -4.54 51.69
N ILE A 53 -48.19 -5.01 52.58
CA ILE A 53 -47.04 -5.85 52.21
C ILE A 53 -47.59 -7.27 51.97
N PRO A 54 -47.33 -7.91 50.82
CA PRO A 54 -47.65 -9.32 50.62
C PRO A 54 -46.70 -10.21 51.42
N ASN A 55 -47.20 -10.84 52.47
CA ASN A 55 -46.50 -11.93 53.17
C ASN A 55 -46.82 -13.26 52.46
N ASP A 56 -45.87 -13.77 51.68
CA ASP A 56 -45.88 -15.16 51.20
C ASP A 56 -44.56 -15.83 51.58
N LEU A 57 -44.55 -16.50 52.73
CA LEU A 57 -43.60 -17.56 53.11
C LEU A 57 -44.07 -18.21 54.43
N ASN A 58 -45.02 -19.13 54.32
CA ASN A 58 -45.33 -20.07 55.41
C ASN A 58 -44.23 -21.14 55.48
N LEU A 59 -43.47 -21.19 56.57
CA LEU A 59 -42.68 -22.37 56.91
C LEU A 59 -42.79 -22.72 58.40
N PHE A 60 -43.75 -23.60 58.68
CA PHE A 60 -43.87 -24.50 59.84
C PHE A 60 -43.23 -24.09 61.18
N GLU A 61 -44.10 -23.51 62.00
CA GLU A 61 -44.21 -23.74 63.44
C GLU A 61 -43.60 -25.08 63.91
N THR A 62 -42.43 -25.01 64.56
CA THR A 62 -41.90 -26.11 65.38
C THR A 62 -41.77 -25.64 66.82
N ARG A 63 -42.64 -26.23 67.65
CA ARG A 63 -42.86 -26.00 69.07
C ARG A 63 -41.63 -26.25 69.96
N GLN A 64 -41.08 -25.22 70.58
CA GLN A 64 -40.32 -25.31 71.85
C GLN A 64 -40.30 -23.94 72.59
N PRO A 65 -40.27 -23.91 73.93
CA PRO A 65 -40.26 -22.66 74.69
C PRO A 65 -38.83 -22.09 74.74
N VAL A 66 -38.52 -21.19 73.82
CA VAL A 66 -37.31 -20.38 73.86
C VAL A 66 -37.61 -19.14 74.71
N ASN A 67 -36.69 -18.75 75.60
CA ASN A 67 -36.92 -17.67 76.56
C ASN A 67 -37.26 -16.36 75.83
N GLU A 68 -38.18 -15.56 76.39
CA GLU A 68 -38.55 -14.26 75.83
C GLU A 68 -37.32 -13.34 75.62
N ASP A 69 -36.28 -13.52 76.43
CA ASP A 69 -35.01 -12.79 76.34
C ASP A 69 -34.18 -13.16 75.10
N ASP A 70 -34.17 -14.42 74.66
CA ASP A 70 -33.39 -14.87 73.49
C ASP A 70 -34.03 -14.38 72.18
N GLY A 71 -35.37 -14.45 72.08
CA GLY A 71 -36.12 -13.90 70.94
C GLY A 71 -36.02 -12.38 70.86
N LYS A 72 -36.01 -11.69 72.01
CA LYS A 72 -35.81 -10.24 72.08
C LYS A 72 -34.41 -9.83 71.65
N ARG A 73 -33.36 -10.54 72.08
CA ARG A 73 -31.97 -10.32 71.62
C ARG A 73 -31.84 -10.49 70.10
N LEU A 74 -32.43 -11.54 69.54
CA LEU A 74 -32.41 -11.77 68.08
C LEU A 74 -33.09 -10.62 67.31
N LEU A 75 -34.21 -10.10 67.82
CA LEU A 75 -34.88 -8.92 67.24
C LEU A 75 -34.05 -7.64 67.40
N GLU A 76 -33.37 -7.44 68.53
CA GLU A 76 -32.46 -6.31 68.76
C GLU A 76 -31.25 -6.34 67.82
N ASP A 77 -30.70 -7.52 67.54
CA ASP A 77 -29.59 -7.70 66.58
C ASP A 77 -30.04 -7.53 65.13
N GLN A 78 -31.22 -8.02 64.75
CA GLN A 78 -31.82 -7.73 63.44
C GLN A 78 -32.10 -6.22 63.26
N LEU A 79 -32.60 -5.54 64.29
CA LEU A 79 -32.80 -4.09 64.27
C LEU A 79 -31.48 -3.32 64.18
N ARG A 80 -30.38 -3.86 64.72
CA ARG A 80 -29.03 -3.31 64.58
C ARG A 80 -28.52 -3.48 63.15
N GLU A 81 -28.61 -4.68 62.59
CA GLU A 81 -28.17 -4.98 61.22
C GLU A 81 -28.94 -4.15 60.18
N VAL A 82 -30.28 -4.06 60.29
CA VAL A 82 -31.11 -3.22 59.43
C VAL A 82 -30.76 -1.74 59.58
N ARG A 83 -30.38 -1.27 60.78
CA ARG A 83 -29.93 0.11 60.99
C ARG A 83 -28.57 0.37 60.34
N ASP A 84 -27.62 -0.56 60.48
CA ASP A 84 -26.30 -0.45 59.89
C ASP A 84 -26.37 -0.50 58.36
N GLU A 85 -27.24 -1.34 57.79
CA GLU A 85 -27.46 -1.41 56.35
C GLU A 85 -28.16 -0.16 55.81
N ASN A 86 -29.17 0.39 56.51
CA ASN A 86 -29.72 1.71 56.17
C ASN A 86 -28.63 2.80 56.21
N CYS A 87 -27.72 2.78 57.21
CA CYS A 87 -26.59 3.70 57.26
C CYS A 87 -25.62 3.55 56.07
N ARG A 88 -25.39 2.33 55.55
CA ARG A 88 -24.62 2.11 54.31
C ARG A 88 -25.36 2.64 53.10
N LEU A 89 -26.65 2.34 52.96
CA LEU A 89 -27.48 2.80 51.84
C LEU A 89 -27.56 4.33 51.78
N TYR A 90 -27.72 5.03 52.91
CA TYR A 90 -27.70 6.50 52.94
C TYR A 90 -26.36 7.06 52.46
N LYS A 91 -25.22 6.49 52.87
CA LYS A 91 -23.89 6.91 52.37
C LYS A 91 -23.80 6.72 50.86
N LEU A 92 -24.15 5.54 50.36
CA LEU A 92 -24.11 5.23 48.93
C LEU A 92 -25.02 6.18 48.11
N VAL A 93 -26.23 6.50 48.61
CA VAL A 93 -27.10 7.50 47.98
C VAL A 93 -26.42 8.88 47.93
N THR A 94 -25.80 9.34 49.01
CA THR A 94 -25.10 10.64 49.01
C THR A 94 -23.89 10.69 48.07
N GLU A 95 -23.17 9.58 47.93
CA GLU A 95 -22.08 9.44 46.95
C GLU A 95 -22.61 9.50 45.51
N LYS A 96 -23.70 8.78 45.21
CA LYS A 96 -24.34 8.79 43.89
C LYS A 96 -24.96 10.14 43.55
N ASP A 97 -25.56 10.84 44.51
CA ASP A 97 -26.05 12.21 44.33
C ASP A 97 -24.91 13.20 44.02
N PHE A 98 -23.73 13.01 44.62
CA PHE A 98 -22.55 13.81 44.30
C PHE A 98 -22.01 13.50 42.89
N GLU A 99 -21.93 12.23 42.51
CA GLU A 99 -21.57 11.78 41.17
C GLU A 99 -22.53 12.35 40.10
N ILE A 100 -23.84 12.28 40.35
CA ILE A 100 -24.86 12.87 39.48
C ILE A 100 -24.67 14.39 39.32
N LYS A 101 -24.40 15.12 40.42
CA LYS A 101 -24.12 16.57 40.35
C LYS A 101 -22.87 16.89 39.53
N GLN A 102 -21.80 16.11 39.67
CA GLN A 102 -20.57 16.30 38.89
C GLN A 102 -20.81 15.98 37.40
N LEU A 103 -21.53 14.92 37.08
CA LEU A 103 -21.91 14.58 35.70
C LEU A 103 -22.82 15.64 35.08
N GLN A 104 -23.79 16.18 35.82
CA GLN A 104 -24.64 17.29 35.38
C GLN A 104 -23.83 18.57 35.12
N LYS A 105 -22.88 18.91 36.01
CA LYS A 105 -21.97 20.04 35.84
C LYS A 105 -21.12 19.87 34.57
N LYS A 106 -20.53 18.69 34.37
CA LYS A 106 -19.74 18.37 33.17
C LYS A 106 -20.58 18.45 31.89
N ILE A 107 -21.78 17.88 31.88
CA ILE A 107 -22.71 17.99 30.74
C ILE A 107 -23.04 19.45 30.42
N GLN A 108 -23.19 20.30 31.44
CA GLN A 108 -23.46 21.73 31.24
C GLN A 108 -22.22 22.50 30.74
N GLU A 109 -21.02 22.17 31.20
CA GLU A 109 -19.75 22.71 30.70
C GLU A 109 -19.49 22.29 29.25
N ASP A 110 -19.62 21.00 28.93
CA ASP A 110 -19.52 20.44 27.59
C ASP A 110 -20.57 21.08 26.65
N ARG A 111 -21.81 21.29 27.14
CA ARG A 111 -22.87 21.98 26.39
C ARG A 111 -22.53 23.45 26.13
N LEU A 112 -21.91 24.15 27.06
CA LEU A 112 -21.47 25.55 26.86
C LEU A 112 -20.31 25.64 25.86
N ALA A 113 -19.37 24.68 25.89
CA ALA A 113 -18.30 24.56 24.91
C ALA A 113 -18.84 24.23 23.49
N LEU A 114 -19.78 23.29 23.39
CA LEU A 114 -20.41 22.87 22.13
C LEU A 114 -21.40 23.91 21.56
N SER A 115 -22.06 24.70 22.42
CA SER A 115 -23.03 25.70 21.97
C SER A 115 -22.39 26.94 21.36
N GLY A 116 -21.06 27.11 21.44
CA GLY A 116 -20.31 28.24 20.87
C GLY A 116 -20.56 29.61 21.54
N THR A 117 -21.57 29.72 22.40
CA THR A 117 -22.07 30.97 23.02
C THR A 117 -21.21 31.51 24.18
N SER A 118 -19.98 31.00 24.34
CA SER A 118 -19.07 31.39 25.43
C SER A 118 -17.67 31.73 24.93
N GLY A 119 -17.58 32.65 23.96
CA GLY A 119 -16.35 33.40 23.67
C GLY A 119 -16.02 33.52 22.18
N LEU A 120 -15.24 34.56 21.86
CA LEU A 120 -14.79 34.95 20.51
C LEU A 120 -14.29 33.79 19.63
N ALA A 121 -13.73 32.73 20.22
CA ALA A 121 -13.26 31.55 19.49
C ALA A 121 -14.39 30.72 18.84
N GLY A 122 -15.55 30.62 19.49
CA GLY A 122 -16.72 29.89 18.97
C GLY A 122 -17.32 30.57 17.74
N ASP A 123 -17.50 31.88 17.82
CA ASP A 123 -18.00 32.71 16.72
C ASP A 123 -17.04 32.69 15.51
N VAL A 124 -15.72 32.74 15.75
CA VAL A 124 -14.71 32.61 14.69
C VAL A 124 -14.77 31.25 14.00
N ALA A 125 -14.95 30.16 14.74
CA ALA A 125 -15.10 28.82 14.16
C ALA A 125 -16.39 28.69 13.33
N ALA A 126 -17.53 29.17 13.85
CA ALA A 126 -18.80 29.16 13.15
C ALA A 126 -18.75 30.00 11.85
N MET A 127 -18.19 31.21 11.93
CA MET A 127 -17.98 32.08 10.77
C MET A 127 -17.05 31.44 9.74
N LYS A 128 -15.99 30.73 10.17
CA LYS A 128 -15.09 30.02 9.25
C LYS A 128 -15.75 28.83 8.56
N ILE A 129 -16.61 28.08 9.26
CA ILE A 129 -17.40 27.00 8.66
C ILE A 129 -18.33 27.56 7.56
N VAL A 130 -19.00 28.69 7.81
CA VAL A 130 -19.86 29.35 6.80
C VAL A 130 -19.04 29.87 5.61
N GLU A 131 -17.87 30.48 5.84
CA GLU A 131 -16.96 30.94 4.78
C GLU A 131 -16.47 29.78 3.91
N LEU A 132 -16.05 28.67 4.51
CA LEU A 132 -15.61 27.45 3.80
C LEU A 132 -16.78 26.78 3.06
N ALA A 133 -17.98 26.76 3.64
CA ALA A 133 -19.18 26.26 2.95
C ALA A 133 -19.55 27.13 1.73
N LYS A 134 -19.38 28.45 1.82
CA LYS A 134 -19.58 29.38 0.69
C LYS A 134 -18.55 29.11 -0.42
N LYS A 135 -17.26 28.99 -0.06
CA LYS A 135 -16.18 28.66 -1.00
C LYS A 135 -16.37 27.30 -1.68
N ASN A 136 -16.83 26.27 -0.95
CA ASN A 136 -17.15 24.97 -1.54
C ASN A 136 -18.29 25.06 -2.58
N ARG A 137 -19.33 25.86 -2.33
CA ARG A 137 -20.41 26.10 -3.31
C ARG A 137 -19.90 26.82 -4.56
N GLU A 138 -19.05 27.82 -4.37
CA GLU A 138 -18.43 28.61 -5.45
C GLU A 138 -17.55 27.73 -6.35
N ILE A 139 -16.62 26.96 -5.76
CA ILE A 139 -15.77 25.99 -6.49
C ILE A 139 -16.61 24.93 -7.22
N THR A 140 -17.73 24.50 -6.63
CA THR A 140 -18.65 23.54 -7.28
C THR A 140 -19.29 24.17 -8.52
N ALA A 141 -19.82 25.39 -8.41
CA ALA A 141 -20.42 26.11 -9.52
C ALA A 141 -19.40 26.43 -10.64
N GLU A 142 -18.17 26.83 -10.29
CA GLU A 142 -17.08 27.01 -11.25
C GLU A 142 -16.76 25.70 -11.98
N THR A 143 -16.62 24.59 -11.24
CA THR A 143 -16.34 23.26 -11.79
C THR A 143 -17.45 22.78 -12.73
N GLU A 144 -18.71 23.05 -12.41
CA GLU A 144 -19.86 22.75 -13.28
C GLU A 144 -19.84 23.62 -14.53
N SER A 145 -19.57 24.92 -14.40
CA SER A 145 -19.43 25.83 -15.55
C SER A 145 -18.32 25.36 -16.50
N GLU A 146 -17.16 24.95 -15.96
CA GLU A 146 -16.04 24.49 -16.76
C GLU A 146 -16.34 23.14 -17.43
N LYS A 147 -17.02 22.22 -16.74
CA LYS A 147 -17.56 20.99 -17.37
C LYS A 147 -18.52 21.30 -18.53
N THR A 148 -19.32 22.37 -18.47
CA THR A 148 -20.16 22.76 -19.62
C THR A 148 -19.35 23.32 -20.78
N LYS A 149 -18.32 24.16 -20.53
CA LYS A 149 -17.40 24.64 -21.57
C LYS A 149 -16.65 23.49 -22.24
N VAL A 150 -16.12 22.54 -21.46
CA VAL A 150 -15.45 21.35 -21.98
C VAL A 150 -16.39 20.50 -22.85
N LYS A 151 -17.67 20.35 -22.47
CA LYS A 151 -18.67 19.69 -23.32
C LYS A 151 -18.93 20.46 -24.63
N GLN A 152 -19.04 21.79 -24.57
CA GLN A 152 -19.21 22.64 -25.77
C GLN A 152 -18.01 22.54 -26.71
N LEU A 153 -16.79 22.64 -26.19
CA LEU A 153 -15.56 22.50 -26.98
C LEU A 153 -15.43 21.09 -27.57
N ASN A 154 -15.70 20.03 -26.81
CA ASN A 154 -15.69 18.65 -27.31
C ASN A 154 -16.74 18.43 -28.43
N ASN A 155 -17.92 19.05 -28.31
CA ASN A 155 -18.92 19.03 -29.37
C ASN A 155 -18.44 19.78 -30.63
N LYS A 156 -17.76 20.93 -30.47
CA LYS A 156 -17.18 21.68 -31.60
C LYS A 156 -16.02 20.93 -32.26
N VAL A 157 -15.18 20.24 -31.50
CA VAL A 157 -14.15 19.33 -32.03
C VAL A 157 -14.81 18.25 -32.89
N LYS A 158 -15.82 17.54 -32.37
CA LYS A 158 -16.57 16.53 -33.14
C LYS A 158 -17.29 17.07 -34.37
N GLU A 159 -17.73 18.33 -34.33
CA GLU A 159 -18.31 19.00 -35.49
C GLU A 159 -17.25 19.26 -36.55
N LEU A 160 -16.10 19.84 -36.18
CA LEU A 160 -14.97 20.07 -37.08
C LEU A 160 -14.37 18.74 -37.62
N GLU A 161 -14.32 17.69 -36.82
CA GLU A 161 -13.93 16.34 -37.26
C GLU A 161 -14.89 15.78 -38.32
N ARG A 162 -16.21 16.00 -38.18
CA ARG A 162 -17.19 15.64 -39.22
C ARG A 162 -17.10 16.53 -40.44
N GLU A 163 -16.91 17.83 -40.28
CA GLU A 163 -16.71 18.75 -41.42
C GLU A 163 -15.46 18.38 -42.22
N LEU A 164 -14.37 18.01 -41.53
CA LEU A 164 -13.13 17.50 -42.14
C LEU A 164 -13.38 16.16 -42.83
N GLN A 165 -14.06 15.22 -42.18
CA GLN A 165 -14.43 13.93 -42.79
C GLN A 165 -15.31 14.11 -44.03
N ILE A 166 -16.29 15.01 -44.00
CA ILE A 166 -17.14 15.37 -45.15
C ILE A 166 -16.34 16.09 -46.24
N ALA A 167 -15.34 16.90 -45.89
CA ALA A 167 -14.46 17.52 -46.87
C ALA A 167 -13.56 16.48 -47.56
N VAL A 168 -13.01 15.53 -46.80
CA VAL A 168 -12.26 14.37 -47.32
C VAL A 168 -13.16 13.49 -48.19
N GLU A 169 -14.38 13.16 -47.72
CA GLU A 169 -15.36 12.39 -48.49
C GLU A 169 -15.83 13.13 -49.74
N LYS A 170 -15.92 14.46 -49.74
CA LYS A 170 -16.19 15.26 -50.94
C LYS A 170 -15.03 15.26 -51.92
N ILE A 171 -13.79 15.32 -51.44
CA ILE A 171 -12.59 15.14 -52.28
C ILE A 171 -12.60 13.74 -52.91
N HIS A 172 -13.01 12.70 -52.16
CA HIS A 172 -13.18 11.34 -52.68
C HIS A 172 -14.42 11.14 -53.56
N SER A 173 -15.52 11.89 -53.37
CA SER A 173 -16.75 11.74 -54.18
C SER A 173 -16.73 12.56 -55.47
N LEU A 174 -15.89 13.60 -55.55
CA LEU A 174 -15.53 14.28 -56.80
C LEU A 174 -14.57 13.44 -57.69
N ASP A 175 -14.08 12.30 -57.19
CA ASP A 175 -13.34 11.26 -57.93
C ASP A 175 -14.25 10.05 -58.27
N GLY A 176 -15.58 10.19 -58.10
CA GLY A 176 -16.53 9.07 -57.99
C GLY A 176 -17.55 8.90 -59.12
N SER A 177 -17.52 9.74 -60.17
CA SER A 177 -18.38 9.62 -61.35
C SER A 177 -17.79 10.47 -62.46
N ASP A 178 -17.01 9.84 -63.34
CA ASP A 178 -15.89 10.50 -64.07
C ASP A 178 -14.75 10.83 -63.07
N ALA A 179 -13.46 10.58 -63.34
CA ALA A 179 -12.83 10.00 -64.53
C ALA A 179 -12.11 8.68 -64.19
N GLY A 180 -12.82 7.55 -64.33
CA GLY A 180 -12.32 6.19 -64.12
C GLY A 180 -11.32 5.70 -65.18
N ILE A 181 -10.26 6.48 -65.44
CA ILE A 181 -9.19 6.16 -66.40
C ILE A 181 -7.84 6.24 -65.68
N LYS A 182 -7.14 5.11 -65.69
CA LYS A 182 -5.70 4.96 -65.38
C LYS A 182 -5.30 5.15 -63.90
N LYS A 183 -5.35 4.01 -63.22
CA LYS A 183 -4.39 3.51 -62.20
C LYS A 183 -2.89 3.53 -62.66
N SER A 184 -2.55 4.32 -63.68
CA SER A 184 -1.20 4.46 -64.26
C SER A 184 -0.77 5.91 -64.53
N THR A 185 -1.58 6.94 -64.19
CA THR A 185 -1.23 8.35 -64.48
C THR A 185 -1.04 9.20 -63.23
N LEU A 186 -1.56 8.80 -62.05
CA LEU A 186 -1.30 9.50 -60.78
C LEU A 186 0.15 9.34 -60.25
N LYS A 187 1.03 8.63 -60.98
CA LYS A 187 2.50 8.68 -60.76
C LYS A 187 3.21 9.82 -61.51
N MET A 188 2.52 10.62 -62.32
CA MET A 188 3.15 11.61 -63.22
C MET A 188 2.64 13.05 -63.09
N ILE A 189 1.61 13.34 -62.28
CA ILE A 189 1.00 14.69 -62.22
C ILE A 189 1.08 15.35 -60.84
N GLU A 190 1.04 14.61 -59.72
CA GLU A 190 1.26 15.22 -58.39
C GLU A 190 2.73 15.63 -58.15
N GLY A 191 3.64 15.23 -59.05
CA GLY A 191 5.00 15.75 -59.09
C GLY A 191 5.13 17.22 -59.53
N ASN A 192 4.11 17.85 -60.14
CA ASN A 192 4.30 19.14 -60.83
C ASN A 192 3.47 20.33 -60.31
N LEU A 193 2.75 20.19 -59.19
CA LEU A 193 2.23 21.35 -58.42
C LEU A 193 2.85 21.47 -57.02
N ALA A 194 3.38 20.37 -56.48
CA ALA A 194 4.17 20.35 -55.25
C ALA A 194 5.67 20.68 -55.46
N GLU A 195 6.13 20.87 -56.70
CA GLU A 195 7.53 21.12 -57.07
C GLU A 195 7.80 22.50 -57.68
N SER A 196 7.01 23.52 -57.32
CA SER A 196 7.54 24.88 -57.40
C SER A 196 8.31 25.20 -56.10
N PRO A 197 9.65 25.34 -56.13
CA PRO A 197 10.40 25.74 -54.93
C PRO A 197 9.95 27.10 -54.39
N LYS A 198 9.35 27.96 -55.24
CA LYS A 198 8.72 29.21 -54.83
C LYS A 198 7.51 28.99 -53.92
N VAL A 199 6.65 27.99 -54.17
CA VAL A 199 5.45 27.74 -53.36
C VAL A 199 5.83 27.20 -51.97
N LYS A 200 6.76 26.24 -51.90
CA LYS A 200 7.31 25.76 -50.62
C LYS A 200 8.02 26.89 -49.84
N ALA A 201 8.88 27.68 -50.50
CA ALA A 201 9.53 28.82 -49.86
C ALA A 201 8.56 29.94 -49.43
N LEU A 202 7.43 30.12 -50.12
CA LEU A 202 6.37 31.05 -49.69
C LEU A 202 5.59 30.49 -48.49
N GLN A 203 5.31 29.18 -48.46
CA GLN A 203 4.65 28.53 -47.33
C GLN A 203 5.54 28.58 -46.07
N GLU A 204 6.84 28.32 -46.19
CA GLU A 204 7.81 28.44 -45.10
C GLU A 204 7.99 29.89 -44.63
N LYS A 205 7.97 30.86 -45.54
CA LYS A 205 7.96 32.29 -45.18
C LYS A 205 6.67 32.69 -44.46
N LEU A 206 5.51 32.14 -44.86
CA LEU A 206 4.23 32.38 -44.21
C LEU A 206 4.19 31.78 -42.80
N THR A 207 4.65 30.53 -42.60
CA THR A 207 4.74 29.92 -41.27
C THR A 207 5.75 30.64 -40.37
N THR A 208 6.90 31.04 -40.92
CA THR A 208 7.92 31.83 -40.19
C THR A 208 7.37 33.22 -39.81
N ALA A 209 6.64 33.89 -40.70
CA ALA A 209 5.99 35.18 -40.41
C ALA A 209 4.91 35.03 -39.34
N ASN A 210 4.05 34.00 -39.44
CA ASN A 210 3.03 33.71 -38.44
C ASN A 210 3.64 33.39 -37.07
N PHE A 211 4.73 32.62 -37.03
CA PHE A 211 5.48 32.36 -35.80
C PHE A 211 5.99 33.66 -35.17
N LYS A 212 6.64 34.54 -35.96
CA LYS A 212 7.10 35.85 -35.49
C LYS A 212 5.95 36.76 -35.03
N VAL A 213 4.80 36.73 -35.68
CA VAL A 213 3.60 37.49 -35.24
C VAL A 213 3.12 36.99 -33.87
N VAL A 214 3.08 35.67 -33.64
CA VAL A 214 2.74 35.09 -32.33
C VAL A 214 3.80 35.46 -31.28
N GLU A 215 5.08 35.40 -31.64
CA GLU A 215 6.20 35.76 -30.76
C GLU A 215 6.13 37.24 -30.34
N TYR A 216 6.02 38.17 -31.29
CA TYR A 216 5.87 39.60 -31.00
C TYR A 216 4.59 39.91 -30.23
N ARG A 217 3.48 39.20 -30.47
CA ARG A 217 2.24 39.35 -29.68
C ARG A 217 2.48 38.95 -28.22
N ASN A 218 3.24 37.88 -27.98
CA ASN A 218 3.57 37.41 -26.64
C ASN A 218 4.58 38.35 -25.94
N GLN A 219 5.61 38.83 -26.65
CA GLN A 219 6.55 39.84 -26.15
C GLN A 219 5.82 41.15 -25.77
N LEU A 220 4.93 41.64 -26.64
CA LEU A 220 4.10 42.82 -26.37
C LEU A 220 3.17 42.62 -25.16
N GLN A 221 2.68 41.39 -24.95
CA GLN A 221 1.89 41.06 -23.77
C GLN A 221 2.74 41.06 -22.49
N SER A 222 3.99 40.55 -22.52
CA SER A 222 4.94 40.62 -21.40
C SER A 222 5.26 42.07 -21.05
N ALA A 223 5.70 42.86 -22.03
CA ALA A 223 6.01 44.28 -21.86
C ALA A 223 4.81 45.08 -21.31
N LYS A 224 3.58 44.74 -21.71
CA LYS A 224 2.34 45.35 -21.19
C LYS A 224 2.01 44.91 -19.75
N GLN A 225 2.42 43.72 -19.32
CA GLN A 225 2.30 43.27 -17.93
C GLN A 225 3.38 43.91 -17.05
N GLU A 226 4.63 43.95 -17.52
CA GLU A 226 5.75 44.64 -16.88
C GLU A 226 5.44 46.13 -16.69
N LEU A 227 4.94 46.83 -17.72
CA LEU A 227 4.51 48.23 -17.64
C LEU A 227 3.40 48.45 -16.59
N LYS A 228 2.46 47.51 -16.45
CA LYS A 228 1.44 47.57 -15.39
C LYS A 228 2.03 47.36 -13.99
N MET A 229 3.07 46.53 -13.87
CA MET A 229 3.75 46.29 -12.60
C MET A 229 4.63 47.48 -12.21
N THR A 230 5.38 48.07 -13.14
CA THR A 230 6.15 49.31 -12.87
C THR A 230 5.23 50.48 -12.55
N GLN A 231 4.08 50.61 -13.23
CA GLN A 231 3.06 51.62 -12.90
C GLN A 231 2.50 51.44 -11.48
N LYS A 232 2.30 50.19 -11.01
CA LYS A 232 1.90 49.90 -9.62
C LYS A 232 3.00 50.20 -8.60
N LEU A 233 4.24 49.83 -8.90
CA LEU A 233 5.38 50.14 -8.03
C LEU A 233 5.55 51.65 -7.88
N LEU A 234 5.46 52.39 -8.99
CA LEU A 234 5.47 53.85 -8.98
C LEU A 234 4.31 54.42 -8.16
N ALA A 235 3.08 53.90 -8.29
CA ALA A 235 1.96 54.31 -7.45
C ALA A 235 2.23 54.10 -5.95
N ASN A 236 2.89 53.01 -5.55
CA ASN A 236 3.24 52.75 -4.15
C ASN A 236 4.32 53.73 -3.60
N GLU A 237 5.25 54.15 -4.45
CA GLU A 237 6.30 55.14 -4.13
C GLU A 237 5.76 56.58 -4.15
N VAL A 238 4.76 56.85 -4.98
CA VAL A 238 4.11 58.17 -5.12
C VAL A 238 3.03 58.38 -4.04
N GLY A 239 2.31 57.33 -3.67
CA GLY A 239 1.12 57.36 -2.81
C GLY A 239 -0.15 56.98 -3.59
N GLU A 240 -1.04 56.21 -2.95
CA GLU A 240 -2.22 55.60 -3.59
C GLU A 240 -3.21 56.63 -4.15
N ASP A 241 -3.23 57.86 -3.63
CA ASP A 241 -4.15 58.93 -4.01
C ASP A 241 -3.71 59.77 -5.24
N VAL A 242 -2.54 59.52 -5.83
CA VAL A 242 -1.97 60.40 -6.87
C VAL A 242 -2.00 59.76 -8.26
N ASN A 243 -2.75 60.37 -9.18
CA ASN A 243 -2.85 59.91 -10.56
C ASN A 243 -1.54 60.18 -11.34
N ILE A 244 -0.85 59.12 -11.77
CA ILE A 244 0.39 59.17 -12.57
C ILE A 244 0.27 60.05 -13.83
N GLN A 245 -0.90 60.13 -14.47
CA GLN A 245 -1.13 61.01 -15.62
C GLN A 245 -0.99 62.50 -15.26
N SER A 246 -1.32 62.88 -14.02
CA SER A 246 -1.28 64.26 -13.51
C SER A 246 0.14 64.69 -13.09
N LEU A 247 1.00 63.74 -12.75
CA LEU A 247 2.43 63.98 -12.47
C LEU A 247 3.21 64.35 -13.73
N VAL A 248 2.92 63.68 -14.85
CA VAL A 248 3.56 63.96 -16.15
C VAL A 248 3.21 65.35 -16.68
N THR A 249 2.05 65.90 -16.28
CA THR A 249 1.61 67.25 -16.67
C THR A 249 2.05 68.34 -15.70
N ASN A 250 2.31 68.02 -14.42
CA ASN A 250 2.68 68.98 -13.36
C ASN A 250 4.04 68.66 -12.69
N SER A 251 5.03 68.29 -13.50
CA SER A 251 6.31 67.69 -13.07
C SER A 251 7.17 68.49 -12.07
N GLY A 252 6.90 69.79 -11.87
CA GLY A 252 7.72 70.68 -11.04
C GLY A 252 7.27 70.87 -9.58
N SER A 253 6.01 70.58 -9.24
CA SER A 253 5.47 70.88 -7.90
C SER A 253 5.37 69.68 -6.97
N TRP A 254 5.59 68.46 -7.47
CA TRP A 254 5.37 67.25 -6.70
C TRP A 254 6.66 66.76 -6.00
N ARG A 255 6.55 66.48 -4.71
CA ARG A 255 7.63 65.97 -3.85
C ARG A 255 7.31 64.54 -3.45
N GLY A 256 8.21 63.61 -3.73
CA GLY A 256 7.92 62.19 -3.53
C GLY A 256 7.77 61.74 -2.08
N ARG A 257 7.00 60.68 -1.85
CA ARG A 257 6.69 60.13 -0.52
C ARG A 257 7.96 59.89 0.31
N ALA A 258 9.01 59.34 -0.30
CA ALA A 258 10.29 59.14 0.38
C ALA A 258 10.94 60.46 0.83
N GLN A 259 10.88 61.51 0.00
CA GLN A 259 11.38 62.84 0.34
C GLN A 259 10.48 63.55 1.36
N GLN A 260 9.17 63.32 1.34
CA GLN A 260 8.23 63.82 2.34
C GLN A 260 8.44 63.12 3.69
N ILE A 261 8.67 61.80 3.69
CA ILE A 261 9.06 61.02 4.88
C ILE A 261 10.39 61.53 5.44
N LEU A 262 11.41 61.77 4.61
CA LEU A 262 12.69 62.32 5.08
C LEU A 262 12.53 63.72 5.70
N VAL A 263 11.72 64.59 5.11
CA VAL A 263 11.39 65.91 5.69
C VAL A 263 10.65 65.76 7.02
N LEU A 264 9.64 64.88 7.09
CA LEU A 264 8.90 64.61 8.32
C LEU A 264 9.78 63.99 9.41
N GLN A 265 10.65 63.03 9.07
CA GLN A 265 11.62 62.45 10.00
C GLN A 265 12.63 63.49 10.49
N SER A 266 13.10 64.38 9.61
CA SER A 266 13.95 65.51 10.02
C SER A 266 13.21 66.46 10.96
N LYS A 267 11.93 66.73 10.70
CA LYS A 267 11.09 67.60 11.55
C LYS A 267 10.74 66.94 12.89
N VAL A 268 10.46 65.64 12.90
CA VAL A 268 10.28 64.84 14.12
C VAL A 268 11.56 64.87 14.95
N ARG A 269 12.72 64.60 14.36
CA ARG A 269 14.03 64.67 15.06
C ARG A 269 14.33 66.07 15.61
N GLU A 270 13.94 67.12 14.89
CA GLU A 270 14.08 68.50 15.35
C GLU A 270 13.13 68.80 16.53
N LEU A 271 11.88 68.34 16.48
CA LEU A 271 10.90 68.45 17.56
C LEU A 271 11.27 67.58 18.78
N GLU A 272 11.81 66.38 18.57
CA GLU A 272 12.37 65.50 19.60
C GLU A 272 13.56 66.19 20.28
N ASN A 273 14.48 66.80 19.53
CA ASN A 273 15.57 67.59 20.10
C ASN A 273 15.07 68.82 20.88
N GLN A 274 14.04 69.53 20.39
CA GLN A 274 13.41 70.63 21.12
C GLN A 274 12.72 70.15 22.40
N LEU A 275 12.06 68.99 22.37
CA LEU A 275 11.50 68.33 23.56
C LEU A 275 12.59 67.89 24.53
N CYS A 276 13.70 67.30 24.07
CA CYS A 276 14.84 66.93 24.91
C CYS A 276 15.51 68.15 25.57
N GLN A 277 15.60 69.28 24.85
CA GLN A 277 16.12 70.55 25.39
C GLN A 277 15.15 71.21 26.40
N ASN A 278 13.84 71.17 26.15
CA ASN A 278 12.83 71.61 27.11
C ASN A 278 12.78 70.69 28.34
N LYS A 279 12.98 69.39 28.12
CA LYS A 279 13.11 68.36 29.17
C LYS A 279 14.34 68.62 30.03
N THR A 280 15.50 68.98 29.48
CA THR A 280 16.68 69.37 30.29
C THR A 280 16.48 70.63 31.13
N ARG A 281 15.54 71.53 30.76
CA ARG A 281 15.16 72.68 31.61
C ARG A 281 14.08 72.35 32.66
N THR A 282 13.53 71.14 32.63
CA THR A 282 12.43 70.68 33.51
C THR A 282 12.79 69.39 34.28
N SER A 283 13.92 68.73 33.96
CA SER A 283 14.32 67.41 34.44
C SER A 283 14.98 67.44 35.82
N LEU A 284 14.20 67.83 36.83
CA LEU A 284 14.45 67.43 38.23
C LEU A 284 13.62 66.18 38.63
N SER A 285 13.00 65.49 37.65
CA SER A 285 11.99 64.45 37.89
C SER A 285 12.05 63.21 36.97
N GLU A 286 13.05 63.06 36.10
CA GLU A 286 13.13 61.92 35.15
C GLU A 286 14.53 61.28 35.07
N ALA A 287 15.25 61.23 36.18
CA ALA A 287 16.54 60.53 36.31
C ALA A 287 16.42 59.18 37.03
N ASP A 288 15.24 58.55 37.00
CA ASP A 288 14.86 57.46 37.92
C ASP A 288 14.83 56.07 37.26
N GLU A 289 14.92 55.96 35.93
CA GLU A 289 14.81 54.66 35.25
C GLU A 289 16.02 53.73 35.45
N GLU A 290 17.22 54.27 35.63
CA GLU A 290 18.44 53.49 35.90
C GLU A 290 18.81 53.45 37.40
N LEU A 291 18.37 54.45 38.18
CA LEU A 291 18.64 54.54 39.63
C LEU A 291 17.82 53.52 40.45
N LEU A 292 16.61 53.17 39.99
CA LEU A 292 15.74 52.19 40.65
C LEU A 292 16.30 50.74 40.64
N ALA A 293 17.29 50.44 39.79
CA ALA A 293 17.97 49.13 39.81
C ALA A 293 18.99 48.98 40.96
N LEU A 294 19.42 50.10 41.56
CA LEU A 294 20.43 50.16 42.63
C LEU A 294 19.89 50.67 43.97
N THR A 295 18.60 51.00 44.05
CA THR A 295 17.98 51.58 45.25
C THR A 295 17.47 50.50 46.21
N ASP A 296 17.87 50.58 47.49
CA ASP A 296 17.47 49.65 48.55
C ASP A 296 15.93 49.52 48.65
N PRO A 297 15.36 48.29 48.51
CA PRO A 297 13.92 48.03 48.60
C PRO A 297 13.24 48.56 49.87
N ARG A 298 14.00 48.87 50.93
CA ARG A 298 13.48 49.44 52.18
C ARG A 298 13.07 50.91 52.07
N LYS A 299 13.59 51.68 51.10
CA LYS A 299 13.27 53.11 50.92
C LYS A 299 12.18 53.42 49.89
N LEU A 300 11.82 52.45 49.03
CA LEU A 300 10.84 52.68 47.95
C LEU A 300 9.40 52.83 48.47
N SER A 301 8.67 53.76 47.85
CA SER A 301 7.22 53.98 48.00
C SER A 301 6.43 52.73 47.65
N ALA A 302 5.22 52.61 48.21
CA ALA A 302 4.30 51.53 47.85
C ALA A 302 3.96 51.52 46.35
N GLN A 303 3.95 52.70 45.71
CA GLN A 303 3.72 52.85 44.27
C GLN A 303 4.88 52.30 43.42
N GLU A 304 6.13 52.61 43.77
CA GLU A 304 7.33 52.09 43.11
C GLU A 304 7.43 50.57 43.23
N LYS A 305 7.14 50.02 44.42
CA LYS A 305 7.11 48.56 44.67
C LYS A 305 6.07 47.84 43.79
N ASN A 306 4.88 48.42 43.65
CA ASN A 306 3.86 47.89 42.75
C ASN A 306 4.30 47.93 41.29
N LEU A 307 4.94 49.02 40.86
CA LEU A 307 5.40 49.19 39.48
C LEU A 307 6.53 48.21 39.12
N LEU A 308 7.49 47.98 40.02
CA LEU A 308 8.51 46.93 39.87
C LEU A 308 7.89 45.53 39.82
N LYS A 309 6.87 45.24 40.65
CA LYS A 309 6.18 43.95 40.62
C LYS A 309 5.41 43.73 39.31
N ILE A 310 4.79 44.78 38.75
CA ILE A 310 4.13 44.72 37.43
C ILE A 310 5.16 44.41 36.34
N ARG A 311 6.28 45.14 36.25
CA ARG A 311 7.36 44.85 35.27
C ARG A 311 7.90 43.43 35.40
N SER A 312 8.06 42.93 36.62
CA SER A 312 8.49 41.54 36.88
C SER A 312 7.49 40.51 36.34
N LEU A 313 6.18 40.73 36.56
CA LEU A 313 5.13 39.85 36.04
C LEU A 313 4.96 39.96 34.51
N GLU A 314 5.20 41.13 33.93
CA GLU A 314 5.20 41.33 32.47
C GLU A 314 6.38 40.62 31.82
N LYS A 315 7.58 40.71 32.41
CA LYS A 315 8.76 39.97 31.96
C LYS A 315 8.55 38.46 32.04
N GLU A 316 8.03 37.97 33.16
CA GLU A 316 7.72 36.54 33.34
C GLU A 316 6.65 36.04 32.34
N LYS A 317 5.60 36.83 32.10
CA LYS A 317 4.61 36.55 31.04
C LYS A 317 5.23 36.53 29.65
N LYS A 318 6.15 37.46 29.36
CA LYS A 318 6.84 37.50 28.06
C LYS A 318 7.74 36.27 27.88
N GLU A 319 8.54 35.93 28.89
CA GLU A 319 9.42 34.75 28.86
C GLU A 319 8.63 33.43 28.75
N THR A 320 7.48 33.32 29.43
CA THR A 320 6.62 32.13 29.32
C THR A 320 5.94 32.03 27.96
N LEU A 321 5.52 33.15 27.36
CA LEU A 321 5.02 33.19 25.98
C LEU A 321 6.12 32.85 24.95
N GLU A 322 7.33 33.38 25.12
CA GLU A 322 8.48 33.06 24.25
C GLU A 322 8.85 31.56 24.36
N LYS A 323 8.88 31.00 25.58
CA LYS A 323 9.09 29.55 25.82
C LYS A 323 7.99 28.70 25.18
N LEU A 324 6.72 29.06 25.35
CA LEU A 324 5.59 28.32 24.79
C LEU A 324 5.55 28.40 23.26
N THR A 325 5.89 29.54 22.67
CA THR A 325 6.02 29.72 21.22
C THR A 325 7.16 28.84 20.67
N GLY A 326 8.32 28.82 21.34
CA GLY A 326 9.42 27.94 20.97
C GLY A 326 9.09 26.44 21.07
N GLN A 327 8.30 26.05 22.08
CA GLN A 327 7.78 24.68 22.19
C GLN A 327 6.78 24.34 21.08
N TYR A 328 5.88 25.27 20.75
CA TYR A 328 4.93 25.12 19.64
C TYR A 328 5.67 24.95 18.30
N ASP A 329 6.66 25.80 18.01
CA ASP A 329 7.45 25.71 16.77
C ASP A 329 8.26 24.42 16.68
N ALA A 330 8.84 23.96 17.81
CA ALA A 330 9.54 22.68 17.87
C ALA A 330 8.60 21.49 17.65
N LEU A 331 7.41 21.52 18.26
CA LEU A 331 6.38 20.51 18.07
C LEU A 331 5.88 20.49 16.62
N GLN A 332 5.60 21.66 16.02
CA GLN A 332 5.21 21.78 14.62
C GLN A 332 6.27 21.20 13.67
N LYS A 333 7.55 21.53 13.87
CA LYS A 333 8.67 20.96 13.09
C LYS A 333 8.73 19.44 13.22
N SER A 334 8.63 18.89 14.44
CA SER A 334 8.63 17.45 14.66
C SER A 334 7.44 16.74 14.00
N HIS A 335 6.26 17.37 14.00
CA HIS A 335 5.07 16.87 13.31
C HIS A 335 5.27 16.86 11.78
N GLU A 336 5.87 17.91 11.21
CA GLU A 336 6.22 17.94 9.79
C GLU A 336 7.25 16.87 9.40
N GLU A 337 8.25 16.60 10.25
CA GLU A 337 9.20 15.51 10.05
C GLU A 337 8.55 14.12 10.11
N VAL A 338 7.67 13.88 11.09
CA VAL A 338 6.92 12.62 11.20
C VAL A 338 5.99 12.44 10.00
N LYS A 339 5.34 13.51 9.52
CA LYS A 339 4.54 13.48 8.29
C LYS A 339 5.40 13.11 7.07
N LYS A 340 6.58 13.71 6.89
CA LYS A 340 7.53 13.36 5.82
C LYS A 340 7.97 11.89 5.90
N LYS A 341 8.29 11.39 7.10
CA LYS A 341 8.64 9.97 7.35
C LYS A 341 7.48 9.03 7.02
N LEU A 342 6.25 9.40 7.39
CA LEU A 342 5.03 8.63 7.07
C LEU A 342 4.80 8.56 5.56
N ASP A 343 4.88 9.69 4.85
CA ASP A 343 4.64 9.73 3.40
C ASP A 343 5.76 9.01 2.62
N ALA A 344 7.02 9.10 3.06
CA ALA A 344 8.11 8.26 2.54
C ALA A 344 7.88 6.76 2.81
N SER A 345 7.31 6.39 3.96
CA SER A 345 6.97 5.00 4.25
C SER A 345 5.81 4.49 3.40
N LYS A 346 4.78 5.32 3.15
CA LYS A 346 3.69 5.01 2.22
C LYS A 346 4.21 4.80 0.79
N ALA A 347 5.15 5.64 0.34
CA ALA A 347 5.77 5.50 -0.98
C ALA A 347 6.54 4.18 -1.11
N ARG A 348 7.38 3.83 -0.12
CA ARG A 348 8.08 2.53 -0.07
C ARG A 348 7.11 1.36 -0.06
N ASN A 349 6.07 1.40 0.76
CA ASN A 349 5.05 0.34 0.81
C ASN A 349 4.33 0.20 -0.54
N LYS A 350 4.05 1.29 -1.27
CA LYS A 350 3.45 1.23 -2.61
C LYS A 350 4.37 0.54 -3.63
N ILE A 351 5.68 0.80 -3.56
CA ILE A 351 6.68 0.15 -4.43
C ILE A 351 6.77 -1.35 -4.10
N LEU A 352 6.94 -1.70 -2.82
CA LEU A 352 6.97 -3.09 -2.34
C LEU A 352 5.69 -3.86 -2.72
N CYS A 353 4.50 -3.23 -2.62
CA CYS A 353 3.25 -3.85 -3.06
C CYS A 353 3.20 -4.11 -4.57
N ASN A 354 3.88 -3.30 -5.39
CA ASN A 354 3.98 -3.52 -6.83
C ASN A 354 5.00 -4.63 -7.15
N GLU A 355 6.15 -4.65 -6.47
CA GLU A 355 7.13 -5.73 -6.58
C GLU A 355 6.51 -7.09 -6.22
N VAL A 356 5.75 -7.17 -5.11
CA VAL A 356 5.02 -8.38 -4.72
C VAL A 356 3.97 -8.80 -5.74
N LYS A 357 3.35 -7.87 -6.49
CA LYS A 357 2.45 -8.22 -7.59
C LYS A 357 3.20 -8.83 -8.77
N ILE A 358 4.29 -8.19 -9.20
CA ILE A 358 5.15 -8.68 -10.29
C ILE A 358 5.71 -10.06 -9.95
N LEU A 359 6.18 -10.29 -8.72
CA LEU A 359 6.66 -11.59 -8.27
C LEU A 359 5.54 -12.65 -8.26
N LYS A 360 4.30 -12.29 -7.89
CA LYS A 360 3.15 -13.20 -7.98
C LYS A 360 2.78 -13.53 -9.42
N GLU A 361 2.81 -12.55 -10.33
CA GLU A 361 2.59 -12.75 -11.77
C GLU A 361 3.67 -13.68 -12.34
N GLN A 362 4.94 -13.50 -11.99
CA GLN A 362 6.03 -14.40 -12.35
C GLN A 362 5.80 -15.83 -11.84
N ILE A 363 5.44 -16.00 -10.56
CA ILE A 363 5.10 -17.31 -9.98
C ILE A 363 3.94 -17.96 -10.74
N ILE A 364 2.89 -17.22 -11.09
CA ILE A 364 1.77 -17.74 -11.90
C ILE A 364 2.27 -18.26 -13.25
N THR A 365 3.11 -17.51 -13.97
CA THR A 365 3.66 -17.98 -15.27
C THR A 365 4.58 -19.19 -15.13
N LEU A 366 5.27 -19.36 -14.00
CA LEU A 366 6.08 -20.55 -13.73
C LEU A 366 5.20 -21.77 -13.39
N LEU A 367 4.11 -21.57 -12.64
CA LEU A 367 3.11 -22.61 -12.38
C LEU A 367 2.36 -23.02 -13.65
N GLU A 368 2.11 -22.08 -14.57
CA GLU A 368 1.58 -22.40 -15.89
C GLU A 368 2.55 -23.25 -16.70
N LYS A 369 3.85 -22.89 -16.75
CA LYS A 369 4.87 -23.73 -17.40
C LYS A 369 4.92 -25.14 -16.82
N GLY A 370 4.94 -25.27 -15.50
CA GLY A 370 4.90 -26.58 -14.83
C GLY A 370 3.72 -27.45 -15.26
N LYS A 371 2.53 -26.87 -15.48
CA LYS A 371 1.39 -27.62 -16.03
C LYS A 371 1.59 -28.08 -17.47
N HIS A 372 2.23 -27.27 -18.31
CA HIS A 372 2.56 -27.70 -19.69
C HIS A 372 3.62 -28.81 -19.68
N ASP A 373 4.57 -28.77 -18.73
CA ASP A 373 5.55 -29.83 -18.51
C ASP A 373 4.86 -31.12 -18.00
N ASP A 374 3.90 -31.01 -17.08
CA ASP A 374 3.07 -32.14 -16.61
C ASP A 374 2.25 -32.75 -17.77
N GLU A 375 1.58 -31.93 -18.59
CA GLU A 375 0.84 -32.35 -19.80
C GLU A 375 1.75 -33.06 -20.82
N LEU A 376 3.00 -32.59 -20.98
CA LEU A 376 3.99 -33.22 -21.83
C LEU A 376 4.46 -34.58 -21.26
N ILE A 377 4.67 -34.66 -19.95
CA ILE A 377 5.01 -35.91 -19.25
C ILE A 377 3.89 -36.94 -19.42
N ASP A 378 2.63 -36.56 -19.20
CA ASP A 378 1.48 -37.44 -19.40
C ASP A 378 1.37 -37.92 -20.85
N ALA A 379 1.57 -37.03 -21.84
CA ALA A 379 1.58 -37.41 -23.25
C ALA A 379 2.70 -38.43 -23.58
N LEU A 380 3.91 -38.23 -23.04
CA LEU A 380 5.03 -39.14 -23.21
C LEU A 380 4.80 -40.49 -22.50
N LEU A 381 4.20 -40.49 -21.31
CA LEU A 381 3.81 -41.70 -20.58
C LEU A 381 2.74 -42.50 -21.34
N ILE A 382 1.77 -41.83 -21.96
CA ILE A 382 0.77 -42.46 -22.83
C ILE A 382 1.44 -43.10 -24.04
N GLN A 383 2.36 -42.41 -24.72
CA GLN A 383 3.12 -42.97 -25.84
C GLN A 383 3.99 -44.16 -25.43
N GLN A 384 4.68 -44.07 -24.29
CA GLN A 384 5.50 -45.16 -23.75
C GLN A 384 4.65 -46.40 -23.44
N LYS A 385 3.47 -46.20 -22.85
CA LYS A 385 2.50 -47.27 -22.56
C LYS A 385 1.99 -47.93 -23.85
N GLN A 386 1.62 -47.14 -24.86
CA GLN A 386 1.21 -47.66 -26.18
C GLN A 386 2.34 -48.50 -26.83
N MET A 387 3.59 -48.03 -26.75
CA MET A 387 4.75 -48.76 -27.27
C MET A 387 4.95 -50.10 -26.53
N GLN A 388 4.85 -50.11 -25.20
CA GLN A 388 4.93 -51.34 -24.40
C GLN A 388 3.80 -52.33 -24.73
N GLU A 389 2.59 -51.83 -24.98
CA GLU A 389 1.43 -52.65 -25.35
C GLU A 389 1.60 -53.27 -26.76
N ILE A 390 2.12 -52.51 -27.72
CA ILE A 390 2.51 -53.02 -29.06
C ILE A 390 3.59 -54.11 -28.93
N LEU A 391 4.66 -53.87 -28.16
CA LEU A 391 5.73 -54.86 -27.94
C LEU A 391 5.19 -56.14 -27.28
N LYS A 392 4.27 -56.01 -26.32
CA LYS A 392 3.60 -57.15 -25.67
C LYS A 392 2.74 -57.93 -26.66
N HIS A 393 2.01 -57.26 -27.55
CA HIS A 393 1.23 -57.91 -28.62
C HIS A 393 2.10 -58.59 -29.67
N LEU A 394 3.24 -58.00 -30.04
CA LEU A 394 4.22 -58.63 -30.94
C LEU A 394 4.81 -59.90 -30.29
N SER A 395 5.30 -59.82 -29.06
CA SER A 395 5.80 -60.97 -28.31
C SER A 395 4.76 -62.10 -28.19
N GLN A 396 3.50 -61.78 -27.87
CA GLN A 396 2.40 -62.77 -27.85
C GLN A 396 2.10 -63.38 -29.22
N LYS A 397 2.32 -62.64 -30.31
CA LYS A 397 2.14 -63.14 -31.68
C LYS A 397 3.30 -64.04 -32.10
N ASP A 398 4.53 -63.69 -31.71
CA ASP A 398 5.73 -64.48 -32.02
C ASP A 398 5.72 -65.82 -31.27
N GLU A 399 5.31 -65.85 -29.99
CA GLU A 399 5.11 -67.13 -29.27
C GLU A 399 4.02 -67.98 -29.94
N LYS A 400 2.87 -67.42 -30.34
CA LYS A 400 1.82 -68.17 -31.07
C LYS A 400 2.30 -68.69 -32.43
N ASN A 401 3.09 -67.90 -33.15
CA ASN A 401 3.70 -68.32 -34.41
C ASN A 401 4.66 -69.49 -34.18
N LYS A 402 5.48 -69.41 -33.12
CA LYS A 402 6.44 -70.43 -32.74
C LYS A 402 5.75 -71.72 -32.28
N GLU A 403 4.72 -71.64 -31.43
CA GLU A 403 3.85 -72.77 -31.07
C GLU A 403 3.25 -73.42 -32.33
N SER A 404 2.72 -72.62 -33.26
CA SER A 404 2.16 -73.12 -34.53
C SER A 404 3.21 -73.80 -35.40
N GLN A 405 4.43 -73.26 -35.45
CA GLN A 405 5.54 -73.79 -36.23
C GLN A 405 6.15 -75.05 -35.59
N GLU A 406 6.20 -75.12 -34.25
CA GLU A 406 6.57 -76.31 -33.50
C GLU A 406 5.53 -77.42 -33.65
N MET A 407 4.23 -77.12 -33.59
CA MET A 407 3.16 -78.08 -33.88
C MET A 407 3.23 -78.64 -35.31
N LEU A 408 3.50 -77.77 -36.30
CA LEU A 408 3.73 -78.20 -37.68
C LEU A 408 5.00 -79.05 -37.81
N GLY A 409 6.08 -78.68 -37.12
CA GLY A 409 7.33 -79.44 -37.06
C GLY A 409 7.16 -80.82 -36.43
N GLN A 410 6.40 -80.92 -35.33
CA GLN A 410 6.02 -82.19 -34.70
C GLN A 410 5.19 -83.06 -35.65
N HIS A 411 4.22 -82.47 -36.36
CA HIS A 411 3.43 -83.19 -37.35
C HIS A 411 4.31 -83.76 -38.47
N LEU A 412 5.17 -82.94 -39.07
CA LEU A 412 6.13 -83.37 -40.11
C LEU A 412 7.10 -84.44 -39.58
N ASN A 413 7.63 -84.28 -38.37
CA ASN A 413 8.47 -85.28 -37.71
C ASN A 413 7.75 -86.60 -37.43
N SER A 414 6.41 -86.61 -37.34
CA SER A 414 5.61 -87.83 -37.25
C SER A 414 5.31 -88.48 -38.62
N GLU A 415 5.35 -87.71 -39.71
CA GLU A 415 5.20 -88.20 -41.08
C GLU A 415 6.50 -88.71 -41.69
N ILE A 416 7.63 -88.04 -41.42
CA ILE A 416 8.97 -88.42 -41.92
C ILE A 416 9.28 -89.90 -41.68
N PRO A 417 9.16 -90.50 -40.48
CA PRO A 417 9.45 -91.92 -40.27
C PRO A 417 8.48 -92.84 -41.01
N LYS A 418 7.22 -92.43 -41.22
CA LYS A 418 6.23 -93.20 -42.02
C LYS A 418 6.63 -93.21 -43.49
N LYS A 419 7.01 -92.04 -44.03
CA LYS A 419 7.51 -91.87 -45.41
C LYS A 419 8.83 -92.62 -45.61
N ASN A 420 9.76 -92.55 -44.65
CA ASN A 420 11.01 -93.29 -44.68
C ASN A 420 10.79 -94.81 -44.65
N CYS A 421 9.86 -95.30 -43.83
CA CYS A 421 9.48 -96.72 -43.81
C CYS A 421 8.92 -97.18 -45.17
N LEU A 422 8.05 -96.37 -45.80
CA LEU A 422 7.53 -96.65 -47.14
C LEU A 422 8.65 -96.60 -48.21
N ILE A 423 9.57 -95.64 -48.12
CA ILE A 423 10.74 -95.56 -49.02
C ILE A 423 11.61 -96.80 -48.87
N GLU A 424 11.83 -97.30 -47.65
CA GLU A 424 12.62 -98.50 -47.41
C GLU A 424 11.93 -99.77 -47.94
N GLN A 425 10.60 -99.88 -47.79
CA GLN A 425 9.81 -100.94 -48.44
C GLN A 425 9.91 -100.90 -49.97
N LEU A 426 9.86 -99.69 -50.57
CA LEU A 426 10.02 -99.53 -52.02
C LEU A 426 11.45 -99.86 -52.47
N ARG A 427 12.48 -99.47 -51.70
CA ARG A 427 13.88 -99.84 -51.98
C ARG A 427 14.10 -101.34 -51.92
N GLN A 428 13.56 -102.01 -50.90
CA GLN A 428 13.61 -103.47 -50.79
C GLN A 428 12.95 -104.14 -52.01
N MET A 429 11.77 -103.66 -52.44
CA MET A 429 11.11 -104.16 -53.65
C MET A 429 11.91 -103.88 -54.92
N VAL A 430 12.63 -102.76 -55.01
CA VAL A 430 13.54 -102.47 -56.14
C VAL A 430 14.71 -103.44 -56.14
N VAL A 431 15.36 -103.70 -55.00
CA VAL A 431 16.46 -104.69 -54.90
C VAL A 431 15.98 -106.09 -55.28
N GLU A 432 14.80 -106.51 -54.85
CA GLU A 432 14.18 -107.79 -55.24
C GLU A 432 13.89 -107.86 -56.76
N ARG A 433 13.47 -106.75 -57.37
CA ARG A 433 13.24 -106.65 -58.81
C ARG A 433 14.56 -106.64 -59.59
N GLU A 434 15.57 -105.92 -59.13
CA GLU A 434 16.91 -105.87 -59.74
C GLU A 434 17.62 -107.23 -59.65
N ALA A 435 17.51 -107.95 -58.51
CA ALA A 435 17.99 -109.31 -58.39
C ALA A 435 17.31 -110.24 -59.40
N LYS A 436 15.98 -110.12 -59.56
CA LYS A 436 15.22 -110.91 -60.53
C LYS A 436 15.48 -110.52 -61.99
N VAL A 437 15.82 -109.25 -62.25
CA VAL A 437 16.32 -108.82 -63.56
C VAL A 437 17.67 -109.46 -63.83
N LYS A 438 18.60 -109.49 -62.87
CA LYS A 438 19.88 -110.19 -63.02
C LYS A 438 19.73 -111.68 -63.26
N GLU A 439 18.85 -112.37 -62.53
CA GLU A 439 18.52 -113.78 -62.79
C GLU A 439 18.07 -113.99 -64.24
N LEU A 440 17.17 -113.13 -64.75
CA LEU A 440 16.69 -113.18 -66.14
C LEU A 440 17.76 -112.75 -67.16
N GLU A 441 18.65 -111.83 -66.82
CA GLU A 441 19.81 -111.44 -67.64
C GLU A 441 20.83 -112.57 -67.73
N GLU A 442 21.10 -113.29 -66.63
CA GLU A 442 21.94 -114.48 -66.60
C GLU A 442 21.30 -115.64 -67.40
N GLU A 443 19.98 -115.83 -67.32
CA GLU A 443 19.24 -116.77 -68.19
C GLU A 443 19.36 -116.38 -69.67
N ILE A 444 19.19 -115.09 -70.00
CA ILE A 444 19.36 -114.57 -71.37
C ILE A 444 20.81 -114.71 -71.85
N GLU A 445 21.80 -114.45 -71.01
CA GLU A 445 23.22 -114.60 -71.36
C GLU A 445 23.56 -116.08 -71.59
N GLN A 446 23.06 -117.00 -70.76
CA GLN A 446 23.17 -118.45 -70.98
C GLN A 446 22.52 -118.89 -72.30
N LEU A 447 21.33 -118.37 -72.62
CA LEU A 447 20.66 -118.63 -73.90
C LEU A 447 21.42 -118.02 -75.10
N THR A 448 22.03 -116.85 -74.93
CA THR A 448 22.80 -116.17 -75.97
C THR A 448 24.14 -116.88 -76.25
N LEU A 449 24.81 -117.34 -75.20
CA LEU A 449 26.00 -118.21 -75.29
C LEU A 449 25.69 -119.58 -75.95
N GLN A 450 24.42 -119.99 -75.96
CA GLN A 450 23.95 -121.19 -76.67
C GLN A 450 23.66 -120.95 -78.16
N VAL A 451 23.57 -119.69 -78.61
CA VAL A 451 23.22 -119.30 -79.99
C VAL A 451 24.42 -118.81 -80.80
N ASP A 452 25.43 -118.19 -80.16
CA ASP A 452 26.57 -117.55 -80.86
C ASP A 452 27.70 -118.49 -81.31
N SER A 453 27.34 -119.66 -81.86
CA SER A 453 28.22 -120.44 -82.74
C SER A 453 28.17 -119.96 -84.20
N GLN A 454 28.07 -118.65 -84.47
CA GLN A 454 28.23 -118.08 -85.83
C GLN A 454 28.51 -116.55 -85.90
N LYS A 455 29.66 -116.19 -86.53
CA LYS A 455 29.98 -114.91 -87.22
C LYS A 455 30.23 -113.59 -86.43
N LYS A 456 31.52 -113.39 -86.11
CA LYS A 456 32.40 -112.23 -86.49
C LYS A 456 31.80 -110.88 -87.00
N LEU A 457 32.20 -109.80 -86.29
CA LEU A 457 32.94 -108.59 -86.75
C LEU A 457 32.23 -107.20 -86.85
N ALA A 458 32.87 -106.21 -86.19
CA ALA A 458 33.10 -104.79 -86.59
C ALA A 458 32.28 -103.62 -85.98
N ARG A 459 32.94 -102.91 -85.03
CA ARG A 459 33.25 -101.45 -85.02
C ARG A 459 32.10 -100.41 -84.98
N GLY A 460 32.03 -99.63 -83.89
CA GLY A 460 31.40 -98.30 -83.88
C GLY A 460 31.20 -97.65 -82.50
N ALA A 461 31.86 -96.52 -82.25
CA ALA A 461 31.45 -95.45 -81.33
C ALA A 461 31.08 -94.22 -82.20
N PRO A 462 30.47 -93.10 -81.72
CA PRO A 462 30.38 -92.59 -80.33
C PRO A 462 29.02 -91.90 -79.97
N PHE A 463 29.01 -91.02 -78.96
CA PHE A 463 28.07 -89.87 -78.77
C PHE A 463 26.59 -90.21 -78.32
N VAL A 464 25.83 -89.41 -77.53
CA VAL A 464 26.15 -88.25 -76.66
C VAL A 464 24.96 -87.75 -75.78
N ILE A 465 25.27 -87.06 -74.65
CA ILE A 465 24.56 -85.99 -73.85
C ILE A 465 23.04 -86.09 -73.53
N ILE A 466 22.67 -85.55 -72.36
CA ILE A 466 21.47 -84.72 -71.97
C ILE A 466 20.71 -85.34 -70.77
N LEU A 467 20.39 -84.67 -69.65
CA LEU A 467 20.51 -83.25 -69.21
C LEU A 467 20.67 -83.22 -67.67
N ASP A 468 21.43 -82.24 -67.16
CA ASP A 468 21.16 -81.24 -66.09
C ASP A 468 20.05 -81.49 -65.00
N LEU A 469 19.94 -80.73 -63.89
CA LEU A 469 20.52 -79.44 -63.50
C LEU A 469 20.46 -79.30 -61.96
N PHE A 470 21.50 -78.79 -61.30
CA PHE A 470 21.33 -78.10 -60.00
C PHE A 470 22.46 -77.08 -59.74
N LEU A 471 22.13 -75.82 -60.00
CA LEU A 471 22.81 -74.54 -59.69
C LEU A 471 21.68 -73.48 -59.76
N PRO A 472 21.79 -72.27 -59.17
CA PRO A 472 22.98 -71.54 -58.73
C PRO A 472 22.83 -71.01 -57.27
N LEU A 473 23.51 -69.99 -56.71
CA LEU A 473 24.49 -68.99 -57.19
C LEU A 473 25.32 -68.44 -56.00
N SER A 474 26.43 -67.76 -56.31
CA SER A 474 27.23 -66.90 -55.43
C SER A 474 26.90 -65.39 -55.69
N THR A 475 27.70 -64.32 -55.52
CA THR A 475 29.12 -64.11 -55.17
C THR A 475 29.35 -62.63 -54.76
N VAL A 476 30.16 -62.38 -53.71
CA VAL A 476 31.24 -61.35 -53.66
C VAL A 476 30.92 -59.84 -53.56
N SER A 477 31.70 -59.12 -52.74
CA SER A 477 32.54 -57.93 -53.09
C SER A 477 32.78 -57.03 -51.85
N GLU A 478 33.91 -56.33 -51.63
CA GLU A 478 35.34 -56.49 -52.00
C GLU A 478 36.20 -55.44 -51.24
N MET A 479 37.44 -55.79 -50.86
CA MET A 479 38.61 -54.96 -50.48
C MET A 479 38.54 -53.77 -49.49
N GLY A 480 39.57 -53.66 -48.64
CA GLY A 480 39.89 -52.42 -47.92
C GLY A 480 40.90 -52.54 -46.76
N HIS A 481 42.18 -52.82 -47.03
CA HIS A 481 43.28 -52.66 -46.06
C HIS A 481 44.43 -51.84 -46.66
N THR A 482 44.90 -50.82 -45.94
CA THR A 482 46.27 -50.28 -46.06
C THR A 482 46.71 -49.53 -44.80
N LEU A 483 48.02 -49.58 -44.52
CA LEU A 483 48.71 -48.98 -43.37
C LEU A 483 49.02 -47.49 -43.54
N VAL A 484 49.22 -46.77 -42.42
CA VAL A 484 50.19 -45.66 -42.28
C VAL A 484 50.87 -45.73 -40.89
N GLU A 485 52.10 -45.23 -40.82
CA GLU A 485 53.10 -45.39 -39.75
C GLU A 485 53.28 -44.11 -38.87
N SER A 486 54.03 -44.25 -37.78
CA SER A 486 54.26 -43.28 -36.68
C SER A 486 54.98 -41.97 -37.04
N ALA A 487 54.67 -40.87 -36.34
CA ALA A 487 55.65 -39.80 -36.03
C ALA A 487 55.25 -38.84 -34.89
N ALA A 488 56.27 -38.34 -34.17
CA ALA A 488 56.37 -37.07 -33.44
C ALA A 488 55.43 -36.75 -32.25
N THR A 489 55.94 -37.01 -31.04
CA THR A 489 55.76 -36.12 -29.89
C THR A 489 56.28 -34.71 -30.16
N GLU A 490 55.46 -33.67 -29.93
CA GLU A 490 55.89 -32.46 -29.19
C GLU A 490 54.69 -31.64 -28.64
N LEU A 491 54.55 -31.65 -27.31
CA LEU A 491 54.05 -30.60 -26.41
C LEU A 491 52.88 -29.68 -26.82
N ALA A 492 51.67 -30.00 -26.36
CA ALA A 492 50.79 -29.05 -25.64
C ALA A 492 49.61 -29.71 -24.90
N GLY A 493 49.46 -29.45 -23.59
CA GLY A 493 48.15 -29.45 -22.92
C GLY A 493 47.56 -30.78 -22.43
N THR A 494 48.17 -31.42 -21.43
CA THR A 494 47.55 -32.50 -20.62
C THR A 494 46.36 -32.00 -19.78
N GLY A 495 45.21 -31.80 -20.42
CA GLY A 495 43.94 -31.52 -19.75
C GLY A 495 43.24 -32.80 -19.29
N SER A 496 43.71 -33.41 -18.18
CA SER A 496 42.94 -34.49 -17.52
C SER A 496 41.52 -34.00 -17.20
N PRO A 497 40.46 -34.80 -17.40
CA PRO A 497 39.09 -34.42 -17.06
C PRO A 497 38.96 -33.92 -15.61
N ASP A 498 39.62 -34.61 -14.67
CA ASP A 498 39.63 -34.26 -13.25
C ASP A 498 40.24 -32.88 -12.96
N LEU A 499 41.24 -32.45 -13.76
CA LEU A 499 41.86 -31.14 -13.59
C LEU A 499 40.87 -30.02 -13.94
N LYS A 500 40.02 -30.23 -14.96
CA LYS A 500 38.96 -29.27 -15.33
C LYS A 500 37.85 -29.23 -14.28
N VAL A 501 37.46 -30.39 -13.71
CA VAL A 501 36.47 -30.47 -12.62
C VAL A 501 36.97 -29.76 -11.37
N LEU A 502 38.22 -30.02 -10.96
CA LEU A 502 38.85 -29.32 -9.83
C LEU A 502 38.99 -27.81 -10.09
N GLN A 503 39.29 -27.40 -11.33
CA GLN A 503 39.38 -25.99 -11.70
C GLN A 503 38.00 -25.29 -11.63
N THR A 504 36.91 -25.95 -12.06
CA THR A 504 35.56 -25.42 -11.93
C THR A 504 35.12 -25.31 -10.46
N GLN A 505 35.35 -26.36 -9.65
CA GLN A 505 35.06 -26.34 -8.21
C GLN A 505 35.85 -25.22 -7.49
N LEU A 506 37.11 -24.99 -7.87
CA LEU A 506 37.93 -23.93 -7.30
C LEU A 506 37.41 -22.53 -7.70
N THR A 507 36.87 -22.35 -8.90
CA THR A 507 36.18 -21.10 -9.28
C THR A 507 34.85 -20.90 -8.56
N GLU A 508 34.07 -21.97 -8.34
CA GLU A 508 32.80 -21.92 -7.59
C GLU A 508 33.04 -21.57 -6.11
N HIS A 509 33.99 -22.25 -5.45
CA HIS A 509 34.39 -21.90 -4.08
C HIS A 509 34.91 -20.47 -3.98
N LYS A 510 35.66 -19.98 -4.96
CA LYS A 510 36.13 -18.58 -4.99
C LYS A 510 34.95 -17.59 -5.10
N ALA A 511 33.96 -17.87 -5.94
CA ALA A 511 32.76 -17.05 -6.07
C ALA A 511 31.91 -17.06 -4.78
N LEU A 512 31.78 -18.23 -4.12
CA LEU A 512 31.10 -18.36 -2.83
C LEU A 512 31.81 -17.57 -1.73
N CYS A 513 33.15 -17.63 -1.66
CA CYS A 513 33.91 -16.80 -0.72
C CYS A 513 33.70 -15.31 -0.96
N GLN A 514 33.72 -14.84 -2.21
CA GLN A 514 33.46 -13.44 -2.54
C GLN A 514 32.04 -13.00 -2.18
N ALA A 515 31.03 -13.84 -2.40
CA ALA A 515 29.66 -13.56 -1.97
C ALA A 515 29.54 -13.50 -0.43
N ALA A 516 30.23 -14.38 0.28
CA ALA A 516 30.28 -14.39 1.75
C ALA A 516 31.03 -13.16 2.32
N GLU A 517 32.08 -12.67 1.64
CA GLU A 517 32.76 -11.41 2.00
C GLU A 517 31.82 -10.21 1.85
N VAL A 518 31.09 -10.11 0.74
CA VAL A 518 30.11 -9.02 0.52
C VAL A 518 28.98 -9.04 1.56
N GLU A 519 28.42 -10.20 1.89
CA GLU A 519 27.39 -10.29 2.94
C GLU A 519 27.97 -10.07 4.36
N ARG A 520 29.21 -10.47 4.63
CA ARG A 520 29.91 -10.10 5.88
C ARG A 520 30.05 -8.58 6.00
N ASP A 521 30.47 -7.91 4.93
CA ASP A 521 30.70 -6.46 4.95
C ASP A 521 29.36 -5.70 5.08
N ARG A 522 28.31 -6.18 4.42
CA ARG A 522 26.93 -5.69 4.60
C ARG A 522 26.40 -5.90 6.03
N LEU A 523 26.72 -7.03 6.67
CA LEU A 523 26.37 -7.29 8.06
C LEU A 523 27.15 -6.38 9.01
N LEU A 524 28.43 -6.10 8.74
CA LEU A 524 29.22 -5.11 9.48
C LEU A 524 28.61 -3.71 9.37
N GLU A 525 28.20 -3.27 8.17
CA GLU A 525 27.46 -2.01 8.01
C GLU A 525 26.17 -2.01 8.85
N LEU A 526 25.37 -3.07 8.80
CA LEU A 526 24.15 -3.17 9.62
C LEU A 526 24.45 -3.10 11.12
N VAL A 527 25.51 -3.77 11.59
CA VAL A 527 25.98 -3.69 12.98
C VAL A 527 26.37 -2.25 13.34
N THR A 528 27.13 -1.53 12.52
CA THR A 528 27.48 -0.13 12.82
C THR A 528 26.25 0.80 12.87
N VAL A 529 25.25 0.58 12.00
CA VAL A 529 24.00 1.35 11.99
C VAL A 529 23.10 1.00 13.19
N LEU A 530 23.18 -0.22 13.71
CA LEU A 530 22.50 -0.61 14.95
C LEU A 530 23.23 -0.05 16.18
N GLN A 531 24.55 -0.19 16.25
CA GLN A 531 25.43 0.37 17.28
C GLN A 531 25.18 1.87 17.46
N LYS A 532 25.22 2.65 16.36
CA LYS A 532 24.92 4.09 16.37
C LYS A 532 23.49 4.39 16.85
N ARG A 533 22.49 3.57 16.49
CA ARG A 533 21.11 3.74 16.97
C ARG A 533 20.96 3.42 18.46
N VAL A 534 21.74 2.49 19.00
CA VAL A 534 21.82 2.21 20.44
C VAL A 534 22.47 3.39 21.16
N GLU A 535 23.61 3.88 20.68
CA GLU A 535 24.30 5.06 21.22
C GLU A 535 23.38 6.30 21.23
N GLU A 536 22.76 6.63 20.10
CA GLU A 536 21.75 7.70 20.00
C GLU A 536 20.51 7.48 20.88
N GLY A 537 20.23 6.23 21.29
CA GLY A 537 19.18 5.87 22.24
C GLY A 537 19.61 6.16 23.67
N SER A 538 20.77 5.62 24.08
CA SER A 538 21.41 5.85 25.38
C SER A 538 21.61 7.35 25.65
N ASP A 539 22.05 8.12 24.65
CA ASP A 539 22.21 9.57 24.72
C ASP A 539 20.90 10.32 25.05
N LYS A 540 19.76 9.83 24.53
CA LYS A 540 18.44 10.41 24.78
C LYS A 540 17.92 10.03 26.17
N VAL A 541 18.15 8.78 26.59
CA VAL A 541 17.82 8.29 27.94
C VAL A 541 18.61 9.09 28.99
N TRP A 542 19.93 9.22 28.83
CA TRP A 542 20.79 9.98 29.73
C TRP A 542 20.37 11.46 29.85
N LYS A 543 20.01 12.10 28.73
CA LYS A 543 19.48 13.49 28.73
C LYS A 543 18.11 13.60 29.40
N ALA A 544 17.26 12.57 29.33
CA ALA A 544 15.97 12.53 30.00
C ALA A 544 16.13 12.29 31.52
N GLU A 545 17.01 11.37 31.90
CA GLU A 545 17.35 11.06 33.29
C GLU A 545 17.96 12.27 34.01
N LYS A 546 18.89 12.98 33.37
CA LYS A 546 19.43 14.24 33.91
C LYS A 546 18.34 15.30 34.13
N ARG A 547 17.38 15.43 33.21
CA ARG A 547 16.24 16.35 33.39
C ARG A 547 15.33 15.91 34.53
N LEU A 548 15.06 14.62 34.67
CA LEU A 548 14.30 14.08 35.79
C LEU A 548 14.97 14.39 37.12
N GLN A 549 16.30 14.24 37.20
CA GLN A 549 17.09 14.60 38.38
C GLN A 549 17.03 16.12 38.68
N GLU A 550 17.10 16.96 37.66
CA GLU A 550 16.93 18.42 37.80
C GLU A 550 15.53 18.81 38.31
N GLU A 551 14.45 18.18 37.81
CA GLU A 551 13.09 18.43 38.33
C GLU A 551 12.91 17.86 39.75
N GLN A 552 13.47 16.69 40.07
CA GLN A 552 13.47 16.14 41.44
C GLN A 552 14.15 17.10 42.43
N GLN A 553 15.30 17.68 42.07
CA GLN A 553 15.96 18.70 42.88
C GLN A 553 15.08 19.95 43.07
N ARG A 554 14.36 20.39 42.03
CA ARG A 554 13.41 21.51 42.15
C ARG A 554 12.22 21.18 43.04
N CYS A 555 11.65 19.97 42.96
CA CYS A 555 10.59 19.51 43.85
C CYS A 555 11.04 19.57 45.32
N VAL A 556 12.21 19.03 45.65
CA VAL A 556 12.77 19.07 47.02
C VAL A 556 12.95 20.53 47.51
N VAL A 557 13.41 21.45 46.65
CA VAL A 557 13.53 22.87 47.00
C VAL A 557 12.16 23.53 47.23
N LEU A 558 11.16 23.19 46.42
CA LEU A 558 9.78 23.70 46.58
C LEU A 558 9.11 23.12 47.83
N GLU A 559 9.32 21.84 48.15
CA GLU A 559 8.85 21.21 49.38
C GLU A 559 9.47 21.89 50.62
N GLN A 560 10.78 22.13 50.61
CA GLN A 560 11.45 22.90 51.68
C GLN A 560 10.94 24.35 51.81
N GLN A 561 10.50 24.97 50.71
CA GLN A 561 9.88 26.31 50.75
C GLN A 561 8.45 26.25 51.30
N LEU A 562 7.66 25.24 50.93
CA LEU A 562 6.32 25.01 51.46
C LEU A 562 6.35 24.69 52.96
N GLU A 563 7.28 23.85 53.41
CA GLU A 563 7.48 23.53 54.82
C GLU A 563 7.84 24.80 55.62
N LYS A 564 8.78 25.62 55.12
CA LYS A 564 9.12 26.92 55.74
C LYS A 564 7.92 27.88 55.83
N LEU A 565 7.04 27.89 54.83
CA LEU A 565 5.81 28.71 54.84
C LEU A 565 4.72 28.13 55.76
N GLN A 566 4.65 26.81 55.94
CA GLN A 566 3.74 26.17 56.90
C GLN A 566 4.20 26.33 58.35
N MET A 567 5.51 26.38 58.59
CA MET A 567 6.12 26.61 59.91
C MET A 567 6.09 28.08 60.35
N ASP A 568 5.48 28.98 59.58
CA ASP A 568 5.33 30.42 59.89
C ASP A 568 3.85 30.84 60.11
N PRO A 569 3.09 30.20 61.04
CA PRO A 569 1.63 30.41 61.21
C PRO A 569 1.27 31.73 61.92
N GLY A 570 2.12 32.75 61.82
CA GLY A 570 2.33 33.71 62.90
C GLY A 570 2.41 35.20 62.55
N ARG A 571 1.89 35.70 61.41
CA ARG A 571 1.66 37.16 61.25
C ARG A 571 0.57 37.61 60.28
N ASN A 572 -0.32 38.44 60.82
CA ASN A 572 -1.11 39.49 60.15
C ASN A 572 -2.37 39.10 59.36
N THR A 573 -3.44 38.83 60.11
CA THR A 573 -4.80 39.17 59.70
C THR A 573 -5.01 40.71 59.68
N SER A 574 -5.31 41.32 58.52
CA SER A 574 -6.26 42.44 58.41
C SER A 574 -6.50 42.90 56.95
N ALA A 575 -7.70 43.45 56.73
CA ALA A 575 -8.16 44.28 55.60
C ALA A 575 -8.57 43.61 54.24
N GLN A 576 -9.89 43.71 53.99
CA GLN A 576 -10.60 43.94 52.71
C GLN A 576 -10.83 42.80 51.67
N LYS A 577 -12.11 42.40 51.56
CA LYS A 577 -12.84 42.02 50.32
C LYS A 577 -13.27 43.30 49.55
N PRO A 578 -13.74 43.28 48.28
CA PRO A 578 -14.15 42.16 47.39
C PRO A 578 -13.44 42.22 45.99
N PRO A 579 -13.86 41.51 44.89
CA PRO A 579 -14.91 40.51 44.72
C PRO A 579 -14.44 39.12 44.22
N LEU A 580 -15.36 38.15 44.29
CA LEU A 580 -15.14 36.76 43.87
C LEU A 580 -15.11 36.59 42.35
N ARG A 581 -14.05 35.97 41.83
CA ARG A 581 -14.04 35.31 40.52
C ARG A 581 -13.53 33.88 40.71
N SER A 582 -14.40 32.91 40.49
CA SER A 582 -14.13 31.49 40.75
C SER A 582 -13.11 30.89 39.78
N LYS A 583 -11.97 30.45 40.33
CA LYS A 583 -11.06 29.47 39.72
C LYS A 583 -10.61 28.47 40.79
N THR A 584 -11.46 27.49 41.06
CA THR A 584 -11.11 26.25 41.79
C THR A 584 -11.20 25.12 40.79
N GLY A 585 -10.04 24.66 40.30
CA GLY A 585 -9.96 23.68 39.22
C GLY A 585 -8.57 23.62 38.59
N GLU A 586 -7.55 23.36 39.41
CA GLU A 586 -6.16 23.13 38.94
C GLU A 586 -5.29 22.39 40.00
N VAL A 587 -5.62 22.50 41.29
CA VAL A 587 -4.83 21.88 42.39
C VAL A 587 -5.02 20.36 42.50
N GLU A 588 -6.23 19.83 42.29
CA GLU A 588 -6.49 18.38 42.43
C GLU A 588 -5.82 17.55 41.32
N HIS A 589 -5.74 18.08 40.10
CA HIS A 589 -5.17 17.36 38.96
C HIS A 589 -3.66 17.10 39.10
N ALA A 590 -2.93 18.00 39.77
CA ALA A 590 -1.50 17.82 40.05
C ALA A 590 -1.25 16.64 41.00
N LEU A 591 -2.02 16.55 42.09
CA LEU A 591 -1.90 15.48 43.08
C LEU A 591 -2.24 14.10 42.49
N THR A 592 -3.31 13.96 41.70
CA THR A 592 -3.61 12.69 41.01
C THR A 592 -2.53 12.29 40.00
N THR A 593 -1.91 13.24 39.30
CA THR A 593 -0.90 12.93 38.28
C THR A 593 0.39 12.41 38.90
N VAL A 594 0.82 13.00 40.03
CA VAL A 594 1.98 12.51 40.81
C VAL A 594 1.70 11.12 41.38
N HIS A 595 0.50 10.87 41.90
CA HIS A 595 0.14 9.57 42.47
C HIS A 595 0.06 8.45 41.42
N LEU A 596 -0.45 8.74 40.21
CA LEU A 596 -0.46 7.78 39.10
C LEU A 596 0.95 7.48 38.56
N LEU A 597 1.82 8.49 38.49
CA LEU A 597 3.23 8.29 38.08
C LEU A 597 4.01 7.43 39.08
N PHE A 598 3.82 7.64 40.39
CA PHE A 598 4.40 6.77 41.42
C PHE A 598 3.92 5.32 41.28
N HIS A 599 2.61 5.12 41.05
CA HIS A 599 2.03 3.78 40.95
C HIS A 599 2.48 3.03 39.68
N LEU A 600 2.64 3.73 38.55
CA LEU A 600 3.16 3.17 37.30
C LEU A 600 4.66 2.84 37.39
N CYS A 601 5.45 3.61 38.14
CA CYS A 601 6.87 3.35 38.33
C CYS A 601 7.10 2.10 39.20
N TRP A 602 6.24 1.85 40.21
CA TRP A 602 6.34 0.67 41.07
C TRP A 602 5.97 -0.64 40.34
N CYS A 603 5.10 -0.59 39.33
CA CYS A 603 4.66 -1.78 38.58
C CYS A 603 5.60 -2.20 37.43
N LEU A 604 6.70 -1.48 37.19
CA LEU A 604 7.67 -1.76 36.12
C LEU A 604 9.01 -2.29 36.61
N VAL A 605 9.17 -2.50 37.91
CA VAL A 605 10.33 -3.19 38.51
C VAL A 605 9.94 -4.65 38.76
N PRO A 606 10.50 -5.64 38.03
CA PRO A 606 10.36 -7.05 38.40
C PRO A 606 11.17 -7.34 39.69
N PRO A 607 10.79 -8.39 40.45
CA PRO A 607 11.59 -8.87 41.58
C PRO A 607 12.94 -9.47 41.15
#